data_AF-A0ABD5F275-F1
#
_entry.id   AF-A0ABD5F275-F1
#
_cell.length_a   1.000
_cell.length_b   1.000
_cell.length_c   1.000
_cell.angle_alpha   90.00
_cell.angle_beta   90.00
_cell.angle_gamma   90.00
#
_symmetry.space_group_name_H-M   'P 1'
#
loop_
_entity.id
_entity.type
_entity.pdbx_description
1 polymer ?
#
loop_
_entity_poly.entity_id
_entity_poly.type
_entity_poly.pdbx_seq_one_letter_code
_entity_poly.pdbx_strand_id
1 'polypeptide(L)'
;MYDVKTRERALALVSQGRSLNSVSKQTGISRAAIRSWQTRLEPLDRNRGAPCPRCADVPTAIENPSSYAYLLGLYLGDGCISAAKRGVYSLRIACADAWPGLIDACAEAMSIARPHNKVCRVASVGCQYVTSFSKHWPCLFPQHGPGKKHDRRIALEPWQQEIVDAHPWEFIRGLIH
;
A
#
# COMPACT_ATOMS: atom_id res chain seq x y z
N MET A 1 20.39 14.41 3.03
CA MET A 1 20.34 12.93 2.96
C MET A 1 21.60 12.51 2.21
N TYR A 2 22.43 11.64 2.79
CA TYR A 2 23.72 11.27 2.19
C TYR A 2 23.53 10.43 0.92
N ASP A 3 24.30 10.75 -0.12
CA ASP A 3 24.40 10.00 -1.37
C ASP A 3 25.05 8.62 -1.17
N VAL A 4 24.93 7.74 -2.16
CA VAL A 4 25.43 6.35 -2.08
C VAL A 4 26.94 6.30 -1.85
N LYS A 5 27.74 7.12 -2.56
CA LYS A 5 29.20 7.12 -2.43
C LYS A 5 29.64 7.50 -1.01
N THR A 6 28.97 8.46 -0.39
CA THR A 6 29.23 8.83 1.01
C THR A 6 28.97 7.66 1.97
N ARG A 7 27.94 6.85 1.70
CA ARG A 7 27.61 5.68 2.53
C ARG A 7 28.62 4.56 2.33
N GLU A 8 29.00 4.28 1.08
CA GLU A 8 30.03 3.30 0.73
C GLU A 8 31.35 3.63 1.43
N ARG A 9 31.76 4.91 1.40
CA ARG A 9 32.96 5.37 2.10
C ARG A 9 32.88 5.13 3.61
N ALA A 10 31.73 5.41 4.22
CA ALA A 10 31.54 5.16 5.65
C ALA A 10 31.58 3.66 5.99
N LEU A 11 30.98 2.80 5.16
CA LEU A 11 31.01 1.35 5.35
C LEU A 11 32.39 0.74 5.08
N ALA A 12 33.15 1.27 4.13
CA ALA A 12 34.54 0.86 3.89
C ALA A 12 35.43 1.13 5.11
N LEU A 13 35.20 2.25 5.81
CA LEU A 13 35.91 2.53 7.07
C LEU A 13 35.52 1.52 8.16
N VAL A 14 34.25 1.10 8.22
CA VAL A 14 33.79 0.07 9.16
C VAL A 14 34.39 -1.30 8.81
N SER A 15 34.43 -1.68 7.53
CA SER A 15 34.97 -2.98 7.09
C SER A 15 36.46 -3.14 7.35
N GLN A 16 37.19 -2.03 7.53
CA GLN A 16 38.58 -2.01 8.01
C GLN A 16 38.71 -2.29 9.53
N GLY A 17 37.63 -2.69 10.21
CA GLY A 17 37.63 -2.97 11.64
C GLY A 17 37.47 -1.74 12.54
N ARG A 18 37.20 -0.56 11.99
CA ARG A 18 37.01 0.66 12.80
C ARG A 18 35.66 0.63 13.52
N SER A 19 35.65 1.07 14.77
CA SER A 19 34.41 1.21 15.54
C SER A 19 33.49 2.29 14.94
N LEU A 20 32.17 2.10 15.09
CA LEU A 20 31.18 3.09 14.67
C LEU A 20 31.42 4.49 15.26
N ASN A 21 31.95 4.56 16.50
CA ASN A 21 32.31 5.83 17.14
C ASN A 21 33.44 6.54 16.39
N SER A 22 34.49 5.80 16.01
CA SER A 22 35.63 6.35 15.27
C SER A 22 35.19 6.86 13.90
N VAL A 23 34.42 6.06 13.15
CA VAL A 23 33.91 6.44 11.83
C VAL A 23 32.97 7.65 11.94
N SER A 24 32.09 7.68 12.95
CA SER A 24 31.19 8.81 13.21
C SER A 24 31.95 10.11 13.49
N LYS A 25 32.98 10.08 14.36
CA LYS A 25 33.82 11.25 14.64
C LYS A 25 34.58 11.73 13.39
N GLN A 26 35.12 10.80 12.59
CA GLN A 26 35.89 11.13 11.39
C GLN A 26 35.02 11.72 10.28
N THR A 27 33.79 11.25 10.12
CA THR A 27 32.92 11.59 8.97
C THR A 27 31.85 12.62 9.32
N GLY A 28 31.61 12.90 10.61
CA GLY A 28 30.48 13.70 11.08
C GLY A 28 29.12 13.00 10.94
N ILE A 29 29.09 11.75 10.46
CA ILE A 29 27.86 10.99 10.22
C ILE A 29 27.43 10.33 11.53
N SER A 30 26.13 10.35 11.84
CA SER A 30 25.63 9.73 13.06
C SER A 30 25.82 8.20 13.05
N ARG A 31 26.13 7.64 14.22
CA ARG A 31 26.27 6.17 14.40
C ARG A 31 25.03 5.40 13.97
N ALA A 32 23.85 5.99 14.17
CA ALA A 32 22.58 5.41 13.75
C ALA A 32 22.47 5.32 12.22
N ALA A 33 22.93 6.34 11.48
CA ALA A 33 22.97 6.30 10.02
C ALA A 33 23.95 5.22 9.52
N ILE A 34 25.17 5.17 10.08
CA ILE A 34 26.16 4.15 9.70
C ILE A 34 25.64 2.73 9.97
N ARG A 35 25.00 2.50 11.13
CA ARG A 35 24.37 1.21 11.45
C ARG A 35 23.25 0.85 10.47
N SER A 36 22.39 1.80 10.14
CA SER A 36 21.34 1.62 9.13
C SER A 36 21.90 1.21 7.77
N TRP A 37 23.06 1.76 7.38
CA TRP A 37 23.70 1.43 6.10
C TRP A 37 24.32 0.05 6.04
N GLN A 38 24.76 -0.51 7.18
CA GLN A 38 25.20 -1.91 7.24
C GLN A 38 24.05 -2.88 6.90
N THR A 39 22.81 -2.48 7.21
CA THR A 39 21.61 -3.26 6.84
C THR A 39 21.14 -2.93 5.43
N ARG A 40 21.24 -1.66 5.00
CA ARG A 40 20.87 -1.22 3.66
C ARG A 40 21.66 0.01 3.23
N LEU A 41 22.56 -0.20 2.27
CA LEU A 41 23.34 0.87 1.65
C LEU A 41 22.43 1.86 0.90
N GLU A 42 21.54 1.33 0.06
CA GLU A 42 20.72 2.17 -0.80
C GLU A 42 19.79 3.12 -0.02
N PRO A 43 19.65 4.39 -0.45
CA PRO A 43 18.61 5.27 0.02
C PRO A 43 17.26 4.57 -0.07
N LEU A 44 16.42 4.86 0.91
CA LEU A 44 15.02 4.57 0.73
C LEU A 44 14.54 5.37 -0.46
N ASP A 45 14.14 4.68 -1.51
CA ASP A 45 13.48 5.33 -2.62
C ASP A 45 12.32 6.16 -2.05
N ARG A 46 12.36 7.47 -2.34
CA ARG A 46 11.32 8.41 -1.92
C ARG A 46 10.10 8.28 -2.82
N ASN A 47 10.29 7.71 -4.01
CA ASN A 47 9.27 7.23 -4.93
C ASN A 47 8.80 5.81 -4.59
N ARG A 48 8.76 5.46 -3.30
CA ARG A 48 8.26 4.15 -2.81
C ARG A 48 6.75 4.00 -2.93
N GLY A 49 6.27 4.04 -4.17
CA GLY A 49 5.04 3.45 -4.64
C GLY A 49 5.19 3.28 -6.13
N ALA A 50 4.76 2.14 -6.68
CA ALA A 50 4.52 2.06 -8.12
C ALA A 50 3.70 3.29 -8.56
N PRO A 51 4.02 3.86 -9.73
CA PRO A 51 3.23 4.95 -10.29
C PRO A 51 1.77 4.56 -10.23
N CYS A 52 0.94 5.44 -9.69
CA CYS A 52 -0.49 5.17 -9.67
C CYS A 52 -1.01 5.35 -11.10
N PRO A 53 -1.71 4.34 -11.66
CA PRO A 53 -2.26 4.45 -13.01
C PRO A 53 -3.23 5.63 -13.14
N ARG A 54 -3.78 6.12 -12.02
CA ARG A 54 -4.71 7.25 -12.01
C ARG A 54 -4.05 8.61 -11.77
N CYS A 55 -2.77 8.66 -11.37
CA CYS A 55 -2.06 9.90 -11.06
C CYS A 55 -0.99 10.29 -12.10
N ALA A 56 -0.78 9.48 -13.14
CA ALA A 56 0.07 9.87 -14.26
C ALA A 56 -0.57 11.04 -15.04
N ASP A 57 0.26 11.83 -15.75
CA ASP A 57 -0.21 12.97 -16.56
C ASP A 57 -1.33 12.56 -17.53
N VAL A 58 -1.21 11.34 -18.08
CA VAL A 58 -2.28 10.64 -18.76
C VAL A 58 -2.62 9.39 -17.94
N PRO A 59 -3.83 9.28 -17.36
CA PRO A 59 -4.22 8.10 -16.62
C PRO A 59 -4.15 6.83 -17.48
N THR A 60 -3.51 5.79 -16.96
CA THR A 60 -3.37 4.50 -17.62
C THR A 60 -4.43 3.51 -17.15
N ALA A 61 -4.55 2.40 -17.87
CA ALA A 61 -5.43 1.30 -17.52
C ALA A 61 -5.01 0.63 -16.21
N ILE A 62 -5.99 0.04 -15.51
CA ILE A 62 -5.72 -0.86 -14.40
C ILE A 62 -5.18 -2.17 -14.96
N GLU A 63 -4.00 -2.58 -14.51
CA GLU A 63 -3.29 -3.76 -15.02
C GLU A 63 -4.07 -5.07 -14.84
N ASN A 64 -4.79 -5.20 -13.72
CA ASN A 64 -5.60 -6.38 -13.39
C ASN A 64 -7.06 -5.97 -13.13
N PRO A 65 -7.87 -5.75 -14.19
CA PRO A 65 -9.22 -5.20 -14.05
C PRO A 65 -10.18 -6.13 -13.31
N SER A 66 -10.10 -7.45 -13.51
CA SER A 66 -10.94 -8.43 -12.79
C SER A 66 -10.68 -8.43 -11.27
N SER A 67 -9.41 -8.45 -10.86
CA SER A 67 -9.02 -8.37 -9.45
C SER A 67 -9.42 -7.03 -8.82
N TYR A 68 -9.33 -5.95 -9.59
CA TYR A 68 -9.80 -4.64 -9.16
C TYR A 68 -11.32 -4.60 -9.02
N ALA A 69 -12.08 -5.17 -9.95
CA ALA A 69 -13.55 -5.27 -9.86
C ALA A 69 -13.98 -5.99 -8.58
N TYR A 70 -13.33 -7.12 -8.27
CA TYR A 70 -13.55 -7.83 -7.01
C TYR A 70 -13.23 -6.99 -5.78
N LEU A 71 -12.06 -6.34 -5.75
CA LEU A 71 -11.67 -5.47 -4.64
C LEU A 71 -12.58 -4.24 -4.49
N LEU A 72 -13.12 -3.72 -5.60
CA LEU A 72 -14.12 -2.65 -5.61
C LEU A 72 -15.42 -3.10 -4.95
N GLY A 73 -15.91 -4.31 -5.27
CA GLY A 73 -17.04 -4.90 -4.56
C GLY A 73 -16.79 -4.98 -3.05
N LEU A 74 -15.65 -5.53 -2.64
CA LEU A 74 -15.25 -5.62 -1.23
C LEU A 74 -15.20 -4.24 -0.55
N TYR A 75 -14.65 -3.24 -1.24
CA TYR A 75 -14.56 -1.88 -0.72
C TYR A 75 -15.96 -1.27 -0.49
N LEU A 76 -16.88 -1.47 -1.43
CA LEU A 76 -18.23 -0.94 -1.35
C LEU A 76 -19.07 -1.66 -0.28
N GLY A 77 -18.87 -2.97 -0.07
CA GLY A 77 -19.45 -3.74 1.03
C GLY A 77 -18.75 -3.48 2.36
N ASP A 78 -17.82 -4.36 2.74
CA ASP A 78 -17.19 -4.40 4.07
C ASP A 78 -15.95 -3.52 4.22
N GLY A 79 -15.59 -2.78 3.17
CA GLY A 79 -14.40 -1.95 3.17
C GLY A 79 -14.56 -0.54 3.69
N CYS A 80 -13.45 0.01 4.19
CA CYS A 80 -13.33 1.42 4.50
C CYS A 80 -11.93 1.94 4.15
N ILE A 81 -11.88 3.22 3.77
CA ILE A 81 -10.63 3.97 3.60
C ILE A 81 -10.61 5.10 4.63
N SER A 82 -9.56 5.12 5.44
CA SER A 82 -9.34 6.14 6.47
C SER A 82 -7.98 6.81 6.29
N ALA A 83 -7.94 8.13 6.47
CA ALA A 83 -6.70 8.88 6.46
C ALA A 83 -5.78 8.47 7.63
N ALA A 84 -4.49 8.40 7.37
CA ALA A 84 -3.42 8.16 8.31
C ALA A 84 -2.40 9.31 8.27
N LYS A 85 -1.33 9.22 9.07
CA LYS A 85 -0.29 10.25 9.14
C LYS A 85 0.41 10.42 7.77
N ARG A 86 0.87 11.64 7.49
CA ARG A 86 1.70 11.98 6.30
C ARG A 86 0.99 11.75 4.95
N GLY A 87 -0.32 11.94 4.90
CA GLY A 87 -1.12 11.82 3.67
C GLY A 87 -1.22 10.39 3.14
N VAL A 88 -0.98 9.39 3.99
CA VAL A 88 -1.17 7.98 3.67
C VAL A 88 -2.60 7.59 4.02
N TYR A 89 -3.20 6.68 3.28
CA TYR A 89 -4.52 6.13 3.56
C TYR A 89 -4.41 4.65 3.90
N SER A 90 -5.28 4.19 4.79
CA SER A 90 -5.44 2.78 5.15
C SER A 90 -6.73 2.28 4.51
N LEU A 91 -6.61 1.31 3.59
CA LEU A 91 -7.72 0.50 3.13
C LEU A 91 -7.84 -0.70 4.07
N ARG A 92 -9.03 -0.92 4.63
CA ARG A 92 -9.35 -2.04 5.51
C ARG A 92 -10.61 -2.72 5.03
N ILE A 93 -10.57 -4.02 4.86
CA ILE A 93 -11.73 -4.88 4.58
C ILE A 93 -11.89 -5.81 5.78
N ALA A 94 -13.08 -5.87 6.37
CA ALA A 94 -13.39 -6.85 7.40
C ALA A 94 -13.78 -8.18 6.75
N CYS A 95 -13.16 -9.29 7.16
CA CYS A 95 -13.46 -10.62 6.66
C CYS A 95 -13.71 -11.55 7.86
N ALA A 96 -14.83 -12.27 7.89
CA ALA A 96 -15.21 -13.12 9.02
C ALA A 96 -14.26 -14.33 9.18
N ASP A 97 -13.95 -14.71 10.43
CA ASP A 97 -13.06 -15.84 10.73
C ASP A 97 -13.62 -17.20 10.23
N ALA A 98 -14.95 -17.28 10.04
CA ALA A 98 -15.62 -18.46 9.52
C ALA A 98 -15.22 -18.82 8.08
N TRP A 99 -14.63 -17.87 7.34
CA TRP A 99 -14.29 -18.03 5.92
C TRP A 99 -12.82 -17.68 5.63
N PRO A 100 -11.85 -18.48 6.09
CA PRO A 100 -10.42 -18.16 5.96
C PRO A 100 -9.96 -18.00 4.50
N GLY A 101 -10.50 -18.79 3.57
CA GLY A 101 -10.18 -18.65 2.14
C GLY A 101 -10.61 -17.31 1.52
N LEU A 102 -11.65 -16.68 2.10
CA LEU A 102 -12.08 -15.34 1.70
C LEU A 102 -11.14 -14.26 2.22
N ILE A 103 -10.58 -14.43 3.42
CA ILE A 103 -9.50 -13.58 3.95
C ILE A 103 -8.28 -13.64 3.00
N ASP A 104 -7.92 -14.84 2.52
CA ASP A 104 -6.83 -15.04 1.58
C ASP A 104 -7.10 -14.35 0.24
N ALA A 105 -8.29 -14.55 -0.34
CA ALA A 105 -8.69 -13.90 -1.60
C ALA A 105 -8.71 -12.37 -1.50
N CYS A 106 -9.17 -11.81 -0.36
CA CYS A 106 -9.12 -10.38 -0.12
C CYS A 106 -7.66 -9.86 -0.06
N ALA A 107 -6.78 -10.58 0.65
CA ALA A 107 -5.38 -10.21 0.75
C ALA A 107 -4.64 -10.28 -0.59
N GLU A 108 -4.96 -11.27 -1.42
CA GLU A 108 -4.44 -11.41 -2.77
C GLU A 108 -4.90 -10.25 -3.67
N ALA A 109 -6.21 -9.96 -3.72
CA ALA A 109 -6.75 -8.87 -4.53
C ALA A 109 -6.15 -7.50 -4.15
N MET A 110 -5.97 -7.25 -2.85
CA MET A 110 -5.32 -6.04 -2.35
C MET A 110 -3.82 -5.97 -2.73
N SER A 111 -3.13 -7.10 -2.74
CA SER A 111 -1.73 -7.21 -3.18
C SER A 111 -1.61 -6.97 -4.69
N ILE A 112 -2.49 -7.55 -5.51
CA ILE A 112 -2.51 -7.35 -6.97
C ILE A 112 -2.78 -5.88 -7.31
N ALA A 113 -3.73 -5.24 -6.61
CA ALA A 113 -4.05 -3.83 -6.85
C ALA A 113 -2.87 -2.89 -6.53
N ARG A 114 -2.01 -3.26 -5.57
CA ARG A 114 -0.84 -2.47 -5.16
C ARG A 114 0.35 -3.38 -4.76
N PRO A 115 1.09 -3.97 -5.73
CA PRO A 115 2.09 -5.01 -5.47
C PRO A 115 3.26 -4.60 -4.57
N HIS A 116 3.55 -3.30 -4.50
CA HIS A 116 4.63 -2.76 -3.68
C HIS A 116 4.18 -2.33 -2.28
N ASN A 117 2.89 -2.42 -1.96
CA ASN A 117 2.32 -2.07 -0.68
C ASN A 117 2.10 -3.36 0.13
N LYS A 118 2.56 -3.38 1.39
CA LYS A 118 2.35 -4.55 2.26
C LYS A 118 0.88 -4.69 2.63
N VAL A 119 0.38 -5.91 2.53
CA VAL A 119 -0.90 -6.31 3.12
C VAL A 119 -0.64 -6.94 4.48
N CYS A 120 -1.40 -6.55 5.50
CA CYS A 120 -1.38 -7.15 6.82
C CYS A 120 -2.78 -7.56 7.26
N ARG A 121 -2.85 -8.56 8.14
CA ARG A 121 -4.09 -9.01 8.77
C ARG A 121 -4.07 -8.60 10.23
N VAL A 122 -5.17 -8.01 10.69
CA VAL A 122 -5.34 -7.57 12.08
C VAL A 122 -6.56 -8.28 12.65
N ALA A 123 -6.34 -9.13 13.66
CA ALA A 123 -7.42 -9.85 14.31
C ALA A 123 -8.36 -8.90 15.08
N SER A 124 -9.64 -9.24 15.06
CA SER A 124 -10.73 -8.61 15.81
C SER A 124 -11.71 -9.70 16.27
N VAL A 125 -12.66 -9.37 17.13
CA VAL A 125 -13.66 -10.34 17.60
C VAL A 125 -14.52 -10.80 16.42
N GLY A 126 -14.38 -12.07 16.03
CA GLY A 126 -15.16 -12.73 14.99
C GLY A 126 -14.74 -12.43 13.54
N CYS A 127 -13.70 -11.62 13.33
CA CYS A 127 -13.21 -11.28 11.99
C CYS A 127 -11.75 -10.83 12.00
N GLN A 128 -11.16 -10.74 10.81
CA GLN A 128 -9.87 -10.11 10.56
C GLN A 128 -10.03 -8.93 9.62
N TYR A 129 -9.31 -7.85 9.91
CA TYR A 129 -9.15 -6.76 8.96
C TYR A 129 -7.96 -7.05 8.04
N VAL A 130 -8.23 -7.25 6.76
CA VAL A 130 -7.20 -7.21 5.71
C VAL A 130 -6.91 -5.75 5.40
N THR A 131 -5.67 -5.33 5.63
CA THR A 131 -5.27 -3.92 5.66
C THR A 131 -4.08 -3.66 4.75
N SER A 132 -4.10 -2.54 4.03
CA SER A 132 -2.93 -2.04 3.31
C SER A 132 -2.87 -0.52 3.31
N PHE A 133 -1.66 0.02 3.31
CA PHE A 133 -1.40 1.45 3.38
C PHE A 133 -0.85 1.97 2.06
N SER A 134 -1.48 2.99 1.50
CA SER A 134 -1.04 3.66 0.27
C SER A 134 -1.55 5.10 0.25
N LYS A 135 -0.79 6.00 -0.36
CA LYS A 135 -1.29 7.35 -0.67
C LYS A 135 -2.37 7.33 -1.76
N HIS A 136 -2.40 6.27 -2.56
CA HIS A 136 -3.19 6.19 -3.79
C HIS A 136 -4.49 5.39 -3.63
N TRP A 137 -4.85 4.92 -2.43
CA TRP A 137 -6.14 4.26 -2.25
C TRP A 137 -7.33 5.14 -2.66
N PRO A 138 -7.38 6.44 -2.32
CA PRO A 138 -8.46 7.31 -2.81
C PRO A 138 -8.50 7.45 -4.33
N CYS A 139 -7.35 7.33 -5.01
CA CYS A 139 -7.28 7.41 -6.46
C CYS A 139 -7.89 6.17 -7.14
N LEU A 140 -7.79 5.01 -6.49
CA LEU A 140 -8.40 3.76 -6.96
C LEU A 140 -9.86 3.62 -6.49
N PHE A 141 -10.24 4.29 -5.40
CA PHE A 141 -11.58 4.25 -4.83
C PHE A 141 -12.12 5.68 -4.65
N PRO A 142 -12.49 6.36 -5.76
CA PRO A 142 -12.93 7.75 -5.76
C PRO A 142 -14.25 7.97 -5.00
N GLN A 143 -14.95 6.90 -4.61
CA GLN A 143 -16.09 6.96 -3.68
C GLN A 143 -15.67 7.33 -2.24
N HIS A 144 -14.36 7.41 -1.95
CA HIS A 144 -13.86 7.95 -0.70
C HIS A 144 -14.16 9.46 -0.60
N GLY A 145 -14.69 9.88 0.55
CA GLY A 145 -14.97 11.27 0.86
C GLY A 145 -15.20 11.48 2.37
N PRO A 146 -15.41 12.72 2.83
CA PRO A 146 -15.72 13.01 4.23
C PRO A 146 -17.03 12.35 4.68
N GLY A 147 -17.15 12.07 5.98
CA GLY A 147 -18.36 11.47 6.57
C GLY A 147 -18.47 9.95 6.42
N LYS A 148 -19.61 9.40 6.87
CA LYS A 148 -19.86 7.94 6.82
C LYS A 148 -20.15 7.51 5.39
N LYS A 149 -19.72 6.29 5.03
CA LYS A 149 -19.87 5.76 3.66
C LYS A 149 -21.31 5.77 3.14
N HIS A 150 -22.28 5.41 3.98
CA HIS A 150 -23.70 5.34 3.63
C HIS A 150 -24.39 6.70 3.47
N ASP A 151 -23.79 7.79 3.95
CA ASP A 151 -24.32 9.15 3.77
C ASP A 151 -23.85 9.78 2.45
N ARG A 152 -22.93 9.13 1.73
CA ARG A 152 -22.32 9.66 0.51
C ARG A 152 -22.98 9.04 -0.71
N ARG A 153 -23.04 9.82 -1.80
CA ARG A 153 -23.35 9.26 -3.11
C ARG A 153 -22.24 8.31 -3.53
N ILE A 154 -22.60 7.05 -3.74
CA ILE A 154 -21.71 6.03 -4.30
C ILE A 154 -22.05 5.92 -5.79
N ALA A 155 -21.19 6.50 -6.63
CA ALA A 155 -21.28 6.39 -8.08
C ALA A 155 -19.94 5.88 -8.61
N LEU A 156 -19.99 5.02 -9.64
CA LEU A 156 -18.79 4.57 -10.33
C LEU A 156 -18.33 5.67 -11.30
N GLU A 157 -17.03 5.91 -11.33
CA GLU A 157 -16.43 6.70 -12.41
C GLU A 157 -16.55 5.94 -13.74
N PRO A 158 -16.54 6.62 -14.90
CA PRO A 158 -16.68 5.96 -16.21
C PRO A 158 -15.71 4.79 -16.41
N TRP A 159 -14.44 4.96 -16.04
CA TRP A 159 -13.43 3.91 -16.13
C TRP A 159 -13.67 2.74 -15.15
N GLN A 160 -14.33 2.97 -14.01
CA GLN A 160 -14.75 1.89 -13.12
C GLN A 160 -15.95 1.14 -13.70
N GLN A 161 -16.88 1.87 -14.33
CA GLN A 161 -18.03 1.28 -15.00
C GLN A 161 -17.59 0.34 -16.13
N GLU A 162 -16.66 0.77 -16.98
CA GLU A 162 -16.07 -0.07 -18.03
C GLU A 162 -15.50 -1.39 -17.48
N ILE A 163 -14.78 -1.32 -16.34
CA ILE A 163 -14.22 -2.52 -15.70
C ILE A 163 -15.33 -3.41 -15.12
N VAL A 164 -16.34 -2.83 -14.47
CA VAL A 164 -17.45 -3.60 -13.90
C VAL A 164 -18.31 -4.25 -14.98
N ASP A 165 -18.53 -3.57 -16.11
CA ASP A 165 -19.27 -4.11 -17.25
C ASP A 165 -18.50 -5.28 -17.91
N ALA A 166 -17.18 -5.20 -17.95
CA ALA A 166 -16.32 -6.27 -18.47
C ALA A 166 -16.15 -7.44 -17.48
N HIS A 167 -16.20 -7.18 -16.17
CA HIS A 167 -15.97 -8.15 -15.08
C HIS A 167 -17.09 -8.12 -14.02
N PRO A 168 -18.36 -8.34 -14.42
CA PRO A 168 -19.50 -8.16 -13.52
C PRO A 168 -19.53 -9.22 -12.42
N TRP A 169 -19.08 -10.44 -12.71
CA TRP A 169 -19.11 -11.55 -11.76
C TRP A 169 -18.09 -11.37 -10.64
N GLU A 170 -16.89 -10.86 -10.95
CA GLU A 170 -15.88 -10.51 -9.97
C GLU A 170 -16.37 -9.38 -9.07
N PHE A 171 -16.99 -8.36 -9.65
CA PHE A 171 -17.60 -7.27 -8.88
C PHE A 171 -18.70 -7.78 -7.93
N ILE A 172 -19.66 -8.57 -8.45
CA ILE A 172 -20.74 -9.16 -7.65
C ILE A 172 -20.16 -10.04 -6.55
N ARG A 173 -19.17 -10.90 -6.86
CA ARG A 173 -18.48 -11.75 -5.89
C ARG A 173 -17.86 -10.93 -4.77
N GLY A 174 -17.34 -9.74 -5.06
CA GLY A 174 -16.83 -8.82 -4.05
C GLY A 174 -17.92 -8.21 -3.17
N LEU A 175 -19.12 -7.98 -3.70
CA LEU A 175 -20.26 -7.43 -2.96
C LEU A 175 -20.93 -8.44 -2.02
N ILE A 176 -20.92 -9.73 -2.38
CA ILE A 176 -21.53 -10.82 -1.60
C ILE A 176 -20.51 -11.71 -0.89
N HIS A 177 -19.28 -11.21 -0.79
CA HIS A 177 -18.13 -11.91 -0.22
C HIS A 177 -18.43 -12.42 1.18
#